data_AF-A0AAD9XGP7-F1
#
_entry.id   AF-A0AAD9XGP7-F1
#
_cell.length_a   1.000
_cell.length_b   1.000
_cell.length_c   1.000
_cell.angle_alpha   90.00
_cell.angle_beta   90.00
_cell.angle_gamma   90.00
#
_symmetry.space_group_name_H-M   'P 1'
#
loop_
_entity.id
_entity.type
_entity.pdbx_description
1 polymer ?
#
loop_
_entity_poly.entity_id
_entity_poly.type
_entity_poly.pdbx_seq_one_letter_code
_entity_poly.pdbx_strand_id
1 'polypeptide(L)'
;MASLQQTPTTLSLRSSLLPSSSSSKNPLTLRLPSQARRFRRSGVRMSATVAGSYATALADLAKSNNTLDNTSADVEKIEKIFADKQVFDFFANPIIGAEKKREVLDDICKSSALLPHTSNFLNILVDAKRVDAIKDIVKEFERVYNEITDTELALVGSVVKLESEHLAQIAKQVQKLTGAKNVRIKTEIDPSLIAGFTIRYGNGGSKLIDMSVKKQLEEIAAEMDLGDIQLAV
;
A
#
# COMPACT_ATOMS: atom_id res chain seq x y z
N MET A 1 76.32 47.81 23.23
CA MET A 1 77.41 47.58 22.26
C MET A 1 78.23 46.40 22.73
N ALA A 2 78.39 45.42 21.84
CA ALA A 2 79.35 44.31 21.75
C ALA A 2 80.11 43.85 23.01
N SER A 3 80.13 42.53 23.27
CA SER A 3 81.26 41.66 22.90
C SER A 3 81.25 40.29 23.61
N LEU A 4 81.90 39.33 22.93
CA LEU A 4 82.50 38.06 23.40
C LEU A 4 81.55 36.87 23.64
N GLN A 5 81.47 35.86 22.76
CA GLN A 5 82.45 34.82 22.34
C GLN A 5 82.83 33.76 23.41
N GLN A 6 82.58 32.50 23.01
CA GLN A 6 83.38 31.27 23.23
C GLN A 6 83.25 30.60 24.63
N THR A 7 82.59 29.42 24.75
CA THR A 7 83.06 28.00 24.62
C THR A 7 84.18 27.62 25.62
N PRO A 8 84.49 26.34 25.96
CA PRO A 8 83.95 25.02 25.57
C PRO A 8 83.86 24.02 26.78
N THR A 9 83.91 22.69 26.50
CA THR A 9 84.44 21.58 27.35
C THR A 9 83.54 21.05 28.49
N THR A 10 83.38 19.76 28.82
CA THR A 10 84.10 18.49 28.58
C THR A 10 83.18 17.25 28.74
N LEU A 11 83.45 16.21 27.93
CA LEU A 11 83.57 14.77 28.27
C LEU A 11 82.85 14.16 29.50
N SER A 12 82.11 13.06 29.27
CA SER A 12 82.51 11.68 29.67
C SER A 12 81.35 10.77 30.15
N LEU A 13 81.15 9.70 29.37
CA LEU A 13 80.94 8.27 29.74
C LEU A 13 80.06 7.88 30.94
N ARG A 14 79.02 7.09 30.65
CA ARG A 14 78.70 5.78 31.30
C ARG A 14 77.54 5.12 30.51
N SER A 15 77.76 3.96 29.88
CA SER A 15 77.28 2.62 30.33
C SER A 15 75.85 2.64 30.89
N SER A 16 74.88 1.81 30.53
CA SER A 16 74.80 0.52 29.85
C SER A 16 73.36 0.02 30.06
N LEU A 17 72.89 -0.88 29.20
CA LEU A 17 71.84 -1.89 29.43
C LEU A 17 70.35 -1.51 29.28
N LEU A 18 69.81 -2.03 28.16
CA LEU A 18 68.56 -2.79 27.98
C LEU A 18 67.18 -2.08 27.86
N PRO A 19 66.24 -2.65 27.08
CA PRO A 19 65.03 -1.99 26.60
C PRO A 19 63.77 -2.46 27.32
N SER A 20 62.76 -1.59 27.48
CA SER A 20 61.38 -2.06 27.70
C SER A 20 60.32 -0.98 27.44
N SER A 21 59.29 -1.44 26.72
CA SER A 21 57.87 -1.09 26.86
C SER A 21 57.39 0.32 26.49
N SER A 22 56.66 0.34 25.37
CA SER A 22 55.61 1.27 24.99
C SER A 22 54.64 1.59 26.14
N SER A 23 54.44 2.87 26.42
CA SER A 23 53.27 3.36 27.15
C SER A 23 52.73 4.60 26.45
N SER A 24 51.76 4.34 25.55
CA SER A 24 51.01 5.36 24.83
C SER A 24 50.09 6.10 25.80
N LYS A 25 50.22 7.41 25.83
CA LYS A 25 49.40 8.34 26.62
C LYS A 25 47.93 8.27 26.18
N ASN A 26 47.05 8.22 27.19
CA ASN A 26 45.58 8.28 27.10
C ASN A 26 45.06 9.57 26.40
N PRO A 27 43.76 9.66 26.06
CA PRO A 27 42.82 10.15 27.08
C PRO A 27 41.49 9.38 27.17
N LEU A 28 40.99 9.34 28.40
CA LEU A 28 39.68 8.85 28.82
C LEU A 28 38.56 9.59 28.06
N THR A 29 37.69 8.86 27.37
CA THR A 29 36.44 9.38 26.83
C THR A 29 35.26 8.82 27.61
N LEU A 30 34.51 9.73 28.23
CA LEU A 30 33.25 9.49 28.94
C LEU A 30 32.21 8.90 27.98
N ARG A 31 31.90 7.62 28.17
CA ARG A 31 30.88 6.91 27.42
C ARG A 31 29.50 7.26 27.99
N LEU A 32 28.83 8.23 27.35
CA LEU A 32 27.41 8.49 27.61
C LEU A 32 26.59 7.23 27.30
N PRO A 33 25.63 6.81 28.15
CA PRO A 33 24.70 5.77 27.77
C PRO A 33 23.86 6.32 26.63
N SER A 34 23.97 5.68 25.46
CA SER A 34 23.08 5.89 24.34
C SER A 34 21.67 5.52 24.77
N GLN A 35 20.90 6.47 25.30
CA GLN A 35 19.46 6.38 25.28
C GLN A 35 19.03 6.48 23.82
N ALA A 36 19.06 5.33 23.15
CA ALA A 36 18.29 5.12 21.95
C ALA A 36 16.83 5.38 22.34
N ARG A 37 16.35 6.60 22.06
CA ARG A 37 14.93 6.83 21.88
C ARG A 37 14.51 5.88 20.78
N ARG A 38 14.03 4.71 21.18
CA ARG A 38 13.16 3.88 20.35
C ARG A 38 11.95 4.75 20.08
N PHE A 39 12.01 5.51 18.99
CA PHE A 39 10.83 5.94 18.28
C PHE A 39 10.11 4.63 17.93
N ARG A 40 9.17 4.22 18.77
CA ARG A 40 8.12 3.28 18.41
C ARG A 40 7.34 3.98 17.31
N ARG A 41 7.80 3.88 16.06
CA ARG A 41 6.94 4.13 14.90
C ARG A 41 5.86 3.06 15.00
N SER A 42 4.69 3.50 15.44
CA SER A 42 3.46 2.73 15.42
C SER A 42 3.33 2.05 14.06
N GLY A 43 3.08 0.75 14.11
CA GLY A 43 3.04 -0.11 12.94
C GLY A 43 1.96 0.33 11.96
N VAL A 44 2.42 0.74 10.79
CA VAL A 44 1.70 0.50 9.54
C VAL A 44 2.67 -0.38 8.76
N ARG A 45 2.21 -1.57 8.36
CA ARG A 45 2.95 -2.39 7.39
C ARG A 45 2.97 -1.56 6.11
N MET A 46 4.07 -0.85 5.86
CA MET A 46 4.25 -0.13 4.60
C MET A 46 4.07 -1.16 3.49
N SER A 47 3.01 -1.02 2.69
CA SER A 47 2.98 -1.65 1.38
C SER A 47 4.25 -1.18 0.67
N ALA A 48 5.11 -2.11 0.28
CA ALA A 48 6.43 -1.80 -0.28
C ALA A 48 6.37 -1.07 -1.65
N THR A 49 5.17 -0.65 -2.07
CA THR A 49 4.89 0.00 -3.34
C THR A 49 4.76 1.51 -3.14
N VAL A 50 5.26 2.25 -4.12
CA VAL A 50 5.15 3.71 -4.16
C VAL A 50 3.69 4.15 -4.11
N ALA A 51 2.82 3.47 -4.86
CA ALA A 51 1.40 3.74 -4.91
C ALA A 51 0.70 3.58 -3.55
N GLY A 52 1.02 2.52 -2.82
CA GLY A 52 0.43 2.26 -1.51
C GLY A 52 0.79 3.32 -0.47
N SER A 53 2.02 3.85 -0.49
CA SER A 53 2.43 4.94 0.39
C SER A 53 1.66 6.24 0.13
N TYR A 54 1.37 6.57 -1.14
CA TYR A 54 0.56 7.73 -1.49
C TYR A 54 -0.91 7.53 -1.12
N ALA A 55 -1.45 6.32 -1.35
CA ALA A 55 -2.81 5.97 -0.98
C ALA A 55 -3.04 6.08 0.54
N THR A 56 -2.11 5.58 1.35
CA THR A 56 -2.19 5.73 2.82
C THR A 56 -2.12 7.18 3.24
N ALA A 57 -1.24 7.99 2.62
CA ALA A 57 -1.14 9.42 2.95
C ALA A 57 -2.43 10.19 2.61
N LEU A 58 -3.06 9.88 1.47
CA LEU A 58 -4.33 10.48 1.09
C LEU A 58 -5.46 10.06 2.04
N ALA A 59 -5.50 8.78 2.42
CA ALA A 59 -6.48 8.26 3.37
C ALA A 59 -6.32 8.86 4.77
N ASP A 60 -5.09 9.03 5.24
CA ASP A 60 -4.78 9.68 6.52
C ASP A 60 -5.24 11.14 6.53
N LEU A 61 -5.00 11.87 5.42
CA LEU A 61 -5.45 13.26 5.25
C LEU A 61 -6.98 13.37 5.20
N ALA A 62 -7.64 12.46 4.49
CA ALA A 62 -9.10 12.40 4.43
C ALA A 62 -9.71 12.07 5.80
N LYS A 63 -9.05 11.20 6.57
CA LYS A 63 -9.43 10.85 7.95
C LYS A 63 -9.26 12.04 8.90
N SER A 64 -8.16 12.78 8.83
CA SER A 64 -7.96 13.96 9.68
C SER A 64 -9.00 15.05 9.41
N ASN A 65 -9.46 15.15 8.17
CA ASN A 65 -10.44 16.13 7.75
C ASN A 65 -11.89 15.64 7.88
N ASN A 66 -12.12 14.40 8.33
CA ASN A 66 -13.45 13.74 8.36
C ASN A 66 -14.18 13.77 7.00
N THR A 67 -13.43 13.71 5.89
CA THR A 67 -13.97 13.78 4.51
C THR A 67 -13.72 12.48 3.75
N LEU A 68 -13.67 11.35 4.45
CA LEU A 68 -13.36 10.03 3.87
C LEU A 68 -14.30 9.67 2.72
N ASP A 69 -15.61 9.80 2.91
CA ASP A 69 -16.61 9.43 1.90
C ASP A 69 -16.63 10.39 0.70
N ASN A 70 -16.38 11.68 0.95
CA ASN A 70 -16.26 12.66 -0.13
C ASN A 70 -14.99 12.41 -0.95
N THR A 71 -13.90 12.03 -0.28
CA THR A 71 -12.62 11.71 -0.94
C THR A 71 -12.73 10.42 -1.74
N SER A 72 -13.47 9.41 -1.25
CA SER A 72 -13.70 8.19 -2.03
C SER A 72 -14.52 8.46 -3.29
N ALA A 73 -15.57 9.29 -3.20
CA ALA A 73 -16.33 9.72 -4.38
C ALA A 73 -15.47 10.47 -5.39
N ASP A 74 -14.55 11.32 -4.93
CA ASP A 74 -13.61 12.01 -5.81
C ASP A 74 -12.60 11.07 -6.46
N VAL A 75 -12.07 10.09 -5.72
CA VAL A 75 -11.17 9.07 -6.24
C VAL A 75 -11.87 8.21 -7.31
N GLU A 76 -13.14 7.87 -7.13
CA GLU A 76 -13.94 7.17 -8.16
C GLU A 76 -14.14 8.03 -9.43
N LYS A 77 -14.28 9.35 -9.30
CA LYS A 77 -14.32 10.26 -10.47
C LYS A 77 -12.97 10.29 -11.18
N ILE A 78 -11.88 10.38 -10.42
CA ILE A 78 -10.51 10.36 -10.94
C ILE A 78 -10.29 9.06 -11.71
N GLU A 79 -10.69 7.91 -11.17
CA GLU A 79 -10.58 6.63 -11.87
C GLU A 79 -11.24 6.67 -13.26
N LYS A 80 -12.45 7.22 -13.35
CA LYS A 80 -13.20 7.35 -14.61
C LYS A 80 -12.48 8.26 -15.61
N ILE A 81 -11.92 9.38 -15.15
CA ILE A 81 -11.19 10.33 -16.02
C ILE A 81 -9.90 9.70 -16.54
N PHE A 82 -9.17 8.98 -15.69
CA PHE A 82 -7.92 8.31 -16.07
C PHE A 82 -8.14 6.94 -16.74
N ALA A 83 -9.39 6.48 -16.88
CA ALA A 83 -9.75 5.35 -17.72
C ALA A 83 -9.53 5.67 -19.21
N ASP A 84 -9.75 6.93 -19.60
CA ASP A 84 -9.51 7.39 -20.95
C ASP A 84 -8.02 7.36 -21.29
N LYS A 85 -7.69 6.54 -22.30
CA LYS A 85 -6.30 6.29 -22.68
C LYS A 85 -5.57 7.56 -23.13
N GLN A 86 -6.28 8.48 -23.80
CA GLN A 86 -5.72 9.75 -24.24
C GLN A 86 -5.29 10.65 -23.06
N VAL A 87 -6.12 10.69 -22.01
CA VAL A 87 -5.83 11.46 -20.79
C VAL A 87 -4.65 10.84 -20.07
N PHE A 88 -4.65 9.52 -19.91
CA PHE A 88 -3.52 8.81 -19.30
C PHE A 88 -2.21 9.01 -20.06
N ASP A 89 -2.21 8.87 -21.38
CA ASP A 89 -1.02 9.02 -22.22
C ASP A 89 -0.49 10.48 -22.19
N PHE A 90 -1.37 11.47 -22.09
CA PHE A 90 -0.99 12.88 -21.91
C PHE A 90 -0.23 13.10 -20.60
N PHE A 91 -0.74 12.55 -19.49
CA PHE A 91 -0.09 12.68 -18.19
C PHE A 91 1.17 11.84 -18.06
N ALA A 92 1.23 10.68 -18.71
CA ALA A 92 2.39 9.80 -18.73
C ALA A 92 3.55 10.36 -19.58
N ASN A 93 3.26 11.24 -20.54
CA ASN A 93 4.29 11.77 -21.42
C ASN A 93 5.24 12.75 -20.68
N PRO A 94 6.55 12.46 -20.55
CA PRO A 94 7.49 13.32 -19.83
C PRO A 94 7.91 14.60 -20.58
N ILE A 95 7.58 14.70 -21.88
CA ILE A 95 7.95 15.84 -22.73
C ILE A 95 7.11 17.08 -22.38
N ILE A 96 5.90 16.87 -21.86
CA ILE A 96 4.98 17.94 -21.51
C ILE A 96 5.42 18.56 -20.17
N GLY A 97 5.64 19.88 -20.18
CA GLY A 97 6.05 20.63 -18.99
C GLY A 97 5.03 20.52 -17.84
N ALA A 98 5.53 20.52 -16.61
CA ALA A 98 4.70 20.36 -15.41
C ALA A 98 3.64 21.47 -15.26
N GLU A 99 3.93 22.69 -15.70
CA GLU A 99 2.98 23.82 -15.68
C GLU A 99 1.75 23.54 -16.53
N LYS A 100 1.94 23.11 -17.78
CA LYS A 100 0.82 22.75 -18.68
C LYS A 100 0.00 21.58 -18.13
N LYS A 101 0.65 20.61 -17.48
CA LYS A 101 -0.06 19.49 -16.83
C LYS A 101 -0.91 19.96 -15.66
N ARG A 102 -0.41 20.90 -14.85
CA ARG A 102 -1.16 21.49 -13.74
C ARG A 102 -2.36 22.29 -14.22
N GLU A 103 -2.21 23.11 -15.25
CA GLU A 103 -3.33 23.88 -15.82
C GLU A 103 -4.48 22.95 -16.27
N VAL A 104 -4.15 21.91 -17.04
CA VAL A 104 -5.13 20.92 -17.49
C VAL A 104 -5.75 20.18 -16.31
N LEU A 105 -4.98 19.83 -15.28
CA LEU A 105 -5.51 19.20 -14.08
C LEU A 105 -6.43 20.11 -13.29
N ASP A 106 -6.08 21.38 -13.13
CA ASP A 106 -6.91 22.34 -12.43
C ASP A 106 -8.26 22.52 -13.15
N ASP A 107 -8.27 22.53 -14.48
CA ASP A 107 -9.50 22.60 -15.26
C ASP A 107 -10.35 21.33 -15.14
N ILE A 108 -9.72 20.15 -15.11
CA ILE A 108 -10.38 18.87 -14.84
C ILE A 108 -10.94 18.85 -13.40
N CYS A 109 -10.18 19.34 -12.42
CA CYS A 109 -10.57 19.39 -11.01
C CYS A 109 -11.77 20.33 -10.80
N LYS A 110 -11.77 21.50 -11.45
CA LYS A 110 -12.91 22.44 -11.45
C LYS A 110 -14.14 21.81 -12.09
N SER A 111 -13.97 21.16 -13.24
CA SER A 111 -15.07 20.50 -13.95
C SER A 111 -15.68 19.34 -13.15
N SER A 112 -14.87 18.64 -12.37
CA SER A 112 -15.26 17.47 -11.57
C SER A 112 -15.69 17.80 -10.13
N ALA A 113 -15.63 19.09 -9.76
CA ALA A 113 -15.90 19.62 -8.43
C ALA A 113 -15.21 18.80 -7.31
N LEU A 114 -13.90 18.61 -7.45
CA LEU A 114 -13.10 17.86 -6.48
C LEU A 114 -12.82 18.69 -5.22
N LEU A 115 -12.59 18.01 -4.10
CA LEU A 115 -12.18 18.63 -2.84
C LEU A 115 -10.77 19.24 -2.94
N PRO A 116 -10.48 20.31 -2.18
CA PRO A 116 -9.23 21.06 -2.27
C PRO A 116 -8.01 20.22 -1.85
N HIS A 117 -8.17 19.24 -0.95
CA HIS A 117 -7.08 18.35 -0.59
C HIS A 117 -6.79 17.33 -1.70
N THR A 118 -7.81 16.91 -2.46
CA THR A 118 -7.66 16.00 -3.60
C THR A 118 -6.93 16.69 -4.76
N SER A 119 -7.28 17.95 -5.06
CA SER A 119 -6.57 18.72 -6.10
C SER A 119 -5.11 18.98 -5.73
N ASN A 120 -4.83 19.34 -4.47
CA ASN A 120 -3.47 19.49 -3.98
C ASN A 120 -2.68 18.19 -4.07
N PHE A 121 -3.30 17.06 -3.76
CA PHE A 121 -2.68 15.74 -3.91
C PHE A 121 -2.31 15.44 -5.37
N LEU A 122 -3.21 15.72 -6.33
CA LEU A 122 -2.93 15.57 -7.76
C LEU A 122 -1.76 16.47 -8.20
N ASN A 123 -1.71 17.71 -7.71
CA ASN A 123 -0.59 18.62 -8.00
C ASN A 123 0.75 18.09 -7.47
N ILE A 124 0.77 17.49 -6.28
CA ILE A 124 1.97 16.83 -5.73
C ILE A 124 2.39 15.64 -6.61
N LEU A 125 1.45 14.86 -7.14
CA LEU A 125 1.77 13.74 -8.04
C LEU A 125 2.41 14.21 -9.35
N VAL A 126 1.97 15.35 -9.89
CA VAL A 126 2.58 15.98 -11.07
C VAL A 126 4.01 16.41 -10.78
N ASP A 127 4.22 17.07 -9.64
CA ASP A 127 5.55 17.53 -9.23
C ASP A 127 6.53 16.39 -9.01
N ALA A 128 6.03 15.32 -8.40
CA ALA A 128 6.77 14.09 -8.18
C ALA A 128 7.03 13.32 -9.48
N LYS A 129 6.43 13.73 -10.61
CA LYS A 129 6.44 13.02 -11.91
C LYS A 129 5.98 11.56 -11.77
N ARG A 130 5.00 11.31 -10.91
CA ARG A 130 4.47 9.96 -10.57
C ARG A 130 3.02 9.76 -11.01
N VAL A 131 2.58 10.51 -12.01
CA VAL A 131 1.19 10.43 -12.50
C VAL A 131 0.90 9.09 -13.18
N ASP A 132 1.93 8.42 -13.70
CA ASP A 132 1.83 7.09 -14.32
C ASP A 132 1.25 6.04 -13.36
N ALA A 133 1.55 6.18 -12.07
CA ALA A 133 1.11 5.28 -11.01
C ALA A 133 -0.29 5.61 -10.48
N ILE A 134 -1.01 6.57 -11.08
CA ILE A 134 -2.32 7.02 -10.55
C ILE A 134 -3.34 5.89 -10.50
N LYS A 135 -3.35 5.00 -11.50
CA LYS A 135 -4.25 3.84 -11.55
C LYS A 135 -4.00 2.88 -10.39
N ASP A 136 -2.73 2.71 -10.00
CA ASP A 136 -2.35 1.86 -8.88
C ASP A 136 -2.67 2.57 -7.55
N ILE A 137 -2.46 3.88 -7.46
CA ILE A 137 -2.81 4.68 -6.28
C ILE A 137 -4.31 4.61 -6.00
N VAL A 138 -5.16 4.72 -7.03
CA VAL A 138 -6.61 4.61 -6.91
C VAL A 138 -7.01 3.23 -6.35
N LYS A 139 -6.45 2.14 -6.89
CA LYS A 139 -6.73 0.77 -6.41
C LYS A 139 -6.28 0.55 -4.98
N GLU A 140 -5.09 1.02 -4.63
CA GLU A 140 -4.59 0.93 -3.26
C GLU A 140 -5.41 1.82 -2.31
N PHE A 141 -5.92 2.96 -2.77
CA PHE A 141 -6.81 3.81 -1.97
C PHE A 141 -8.13 3.12 -1.66
N GLU A 142 -8.78 2.47 -2.64
CA GLU A 142 -9.99 1.67 -2.38
C GLU A 142 -9.75 0.62 -1.31
N ARG A 143 -8.59 -0.06 -1.38
CA ARG A 143 -8.20 -1.06 -0.39
C ARG A 143 -8.03 -0.45 1.00
N VAL A 144 -7.29 0.66 1.11
CA VAL A 144 -7.08 1.35 2.40
C VAL A 144 -8.40 1.89 2.95
N TYR A 145 -9.29 2.41 2.11
CA TYR A 145 -10.63 2.85 2.52
C TYR A 145 -11.45 1.69 3.12
N ASN A 146 -11.43 0.52 2.48
CA ASN A 146 -12.10 -0.67 2.97
C ASN A 146 -11.51 -1.14 4.32
N GLU A 147 -10.18 -1.08 4.47
CA GLU A 147 -9.50 -1.40 5.73
C GLU A 147 -9.85 -0.41 6.86
N ILE A 148 -9.99 0.89 6.56
CA ILE A 148 -10.34 1.92 7.56
C ILE A 148 -11.81 1.81 8.01
N THR A 149 -12.70 1.49 7.08
CA THR A 149 -14.15 1.42 7.32
C THR A 149 -14.61 0.06 7.86
N ASP A 150 -13.70 -0.91 7.97
CA ASP A 150 -14.02 -2.33 8.20
C ASP A 150 -15.07 -2.84 7.19
N THR A 151 -15.00 -2.34 5.95
CA THR A 151 -15.90 -2.73 4.87
C THR A 151 -15.25 -3.85 4.08
N GLU A 152 -15.96 -4.97 3.93
CA GLU A 152 -15.46 -6.07 3.12
C GLU A 152 -16.08 -6.06 1.73
N LEU A 153 -15.24 -6.24 0.72
CA LEU A 153 -15.66 -6.33 -0.67
C LEU A 153 -16.00 -7.78 -1.00
N ALA A 154 -17.24 -8.02 -1.44
CA ALA A 154 -17.72 -9.31 -1.91
C ALA A 154 -18.04 -9.24 -3.41
N LEU A 155 -17.35 -10.06 -4.21
CA LEU A 155 -17.63 -10.24 -5.62
C LEU A 155 -18.63 -11.38 -5.78
N VAL A 156 -19.81 -11.10 -6.32
CA VAL A 156 -20.86 -12.10 -6.54
C VAL A 156 -20.98 -12.36 -8.04
N GLY A 157 -20.53 -13.53 -8.47
CA GLY A 157 -20.66 -14.03 -9.83
C GLY A 157 -21.98 -14.78 -10.00
N SER A 158 -22.80 -14.40 -10.98
CA SER A 158 -24.10 -15.02 -11.23
C SER A 158 -24.41 -15.09 -12.73
N VAL A 159 -25.23 -16.07 -13.15
CA VAL A 159 -25.64 -16.20 -14.56
C VAL A 159 -26.60 -15.09 -14.96
N VAL A 160 -27.44 -14.67 -14.02
CA VAL A 160 -28.51 -13.70 -14.21
C VAL A 160 -28.32 -12.57 -13.22
N LYS A 161 -28.69 -11.35 -13.61
CA LYS A 161 -28.70 -10.20 -12.72
C LYS A 161 -29.54 -10.50 -11.49
N LEU A 162 -28.89 -10.51 -10.32
CA LEU A 162 -29.55 -10.74 -9.04
C LEU A 162 -30.43 -9.55 -8.65
N GLU A 163 -31.57 -9.86 -8.05
CA GLU A 163 -32.47 -8.87 -7.46
C GLU A 163 -31.90 -8.30 -6.15
N SER A 164 -32.30 -7.06 -5.81
CA SER A 164 -31.79 -6.36 -4.62
C SER A 164 -32.07 -7.10 -3.32
N GLU A 165 -33.17 -7.86 -3.25
CA GLU A 165 -33.50 -8.68 -2.08
C GLU A 165 -32.46 -9.79 -1.84
N HIS A 166 -32.08 -10.50 -2.89
CA HIS A 166 -31.07 -11.56 -2.83
C HIS A 166 -29.70 -10.98 -2.48
N LEU A 167 -29.33 -9.83 -3.04
CA LEU A 167 -28.09 -9.14 -2.70
C LEU A 167 -28.05 -8.74 -1.21
N ALA A 168 -29.16 -8.25 -0.67
CA ALA A 168 -29.25 -7.91 0.76
C ALA A 168 -29.14 -9.13 1.67
N GLN A 169 -29.71 -10.28 1.26
CA GLN A 169 -29.54 -11.54 1.99
C GLN A 169 -28.09 -12.03 1.96
N ILE A 170 -27.45 -11.98 0.79
CA ILE A 170 -26.03 -12.33 0.62
C ILE A 170 -25.16 -11.41 1.48
N ALA A 171 -25.41 -10.09 1.47
CA ALA A 171 -24.67 -9.13 2.30
C ALA A 171 -24.75 -9.51 3.79
N LYS A 172 -25.95 -9.82 4.29
CA LYS A 172 -26.15 -10.24 5.69
C LYS A 172 -25.43 -11.54 6.02
N GLN A 173 -25.42 -12.51 5.11
CA GLN A 173 -24.72 -13.77 5.31
C GLN A 173 -23.20 -13.56 5.32
N VAL A 174 -22.66 -12.79 4.37
CA VAL A 174 -21.24 -12.45 4.33
C VAL A 174 -20.84 -11.70 5.60
N GLN A 175 -21.60 -10.68 6.02
CA GLN A 175 -21.38 -9.96 7.28
C GLN A 175 -21.30 -10.90 8.49
N LYS A 176 -22.18 -11.91 8.57
CA LYS A 176 -22.14 -12.92 9.65
C LYS A 176 -20.89 -13.79 9.59
N LEU A 177 -20.45 -14.18 8.40
CA LEU A 177 -19.31 -15.07 8.20
C LEU A 177 -17.97 -14.38 8.46
N THR A 178 -17.86 -13.09 8.15
CA THR A 178 -16.60 -12.35 8.33
C THR A 178 -16.56 -11.42 9.52
N GLY A 179 -17.71 -11.07 10.10
CA GLY A 179 -17.79 -10.11 11.19
C GLY A 179 -17.49 -8.67 10.78
N ALA A 180 -17.47 -8.38 9.48
CA ALA A 180 -17.27 -7.03 8.96
C ALA A 180 -18.43 -6.10 9.31
N LYS A 181 -18.14 -4.82 9.57
CA LYS A 181 -19.19 -3.82 9.89
C LYS A 181 -20.06 -3.53 8.69
N ASN A 182 -19.47 -3.51 7.50
CA ASN A 182 -20.18 -3.25 6.27
C ASN A 182 -19.68 -4.18 5.15
N VAL A 183 -20.54 -4.47 4.17
CA VAL A 183 -20.18 -5.32 3.02
C VAL A 183 -20.58 -4.61 1.74
N ARG A 184 -19.60 -4.35 0.87
CA ARG A 184 -19.82 -3.79 -0.46
C ARG A 184 -19.85 -4.93 -1.47
N ILE A 185 -21.02 -5.15 -2.08
CA ILE A 185 -21.17 -6.19 -3.10
C ILE A 185 -20.90 -5.58 -4.48
N LYS A 186 -19.98 -6.21 -5.23
CA LYS A 186 -19.78 -6.00 -6.67
C LYS A 186 -20.35 -7.23 -7.39
N THR A 187 -21.31 -7.04 -8.29
CA THR A 187 -21.92 -8.13 -9.05
C THR A 187 -21.26 -8.28 -10.41
N GLU A 188 -20.95 -9.51 -10.78
CA GLU A 188 -20.41 -9.87 -12.09
C GLU A 188 -21.32 -10.94 -12.73
N ILE A 189 -21.58 -10.79 -14.03
CA ILE A 189 -22.36 -11.76 -14.79
C ILE A 189 -21.38 -12.73 -15.46
N ASP A 190 -21.36 -13.97 -14.99
CA ASP A 190 -20.53 -15.02 -15.57
C ASP A 190 -21.43 -16.04 -16.29
N PRO A 191 -21.48 -16.01 -17.64
CA PRO A 191 -22.30 -16.93 -18.42
C PRO A 191 -21.75 -18.36 -18.45
N SER A 192 -20.54 -18.60 -17.91
CA SER A 192 -19.94 -19.94 -17.82
C SER A 192 -20.62 -20.80 -16.74
N LEU A 193 -21.32 -20.16 -15.81
CA LEU A 193 -22.12 -20.83 -14.79
C LEU A 193 -23.43 -21.32 -15.41
N ILE A 194 -23.81 -22.57 -15.15
CA ILE A 194 -25.08 -23.14 -15.66
C ILE A 194 -26.26 -22.63 -14.81
N ALA A 195 -26.09 -22.64 -13.49
CA ALA A 195 -27.04 -22.14 -12.51
C ALA A 195 -26.36 -21.94 -11.14
N GLY A 196 -26.92 -21.04 -10.33
CA GLY A 196 -26.40 -20.67 -9.01
C GLY A 196 -25.55 -19.40 -9.03
N PHE A 197 -24.79 -19.19 -7.96
CA PHE A 197 -23.89 -18.04 -7.80
C PHE A 197 -22.60 -18.42 -7.07
N THR A 198 -21.57 -17.62 -7.28
CA THR A 198 -20.29 -17.71 -6.57
C THR A 198 -20.04 -16.42 -5.82
N ILE A 199 -19.52 -16.49 -4.60
CA ILE A 199 -19.15 -15.32 -3.79
C ILE A 199 -17.67 -15.41 -3.51
N ARG A 200 -16.90 -14.40 -3.92
CA ARG A 200 -15.50 -14.24 -3.54
C ARG A 200 -15.38 -13.07 -2.56
N TYR A 201 -14.77 -13.30 -1.41
CA TYR A 201 -14.59 -12.30 -0.37
C TYR A 201 -13.26 -12.48 0.37
N GLY A 202 -12.93 -11.57 1.29
CA GLY A 202 -11.67 -11.55 2.01
C GLY A 202 -10.56 -10.75 1.32
N ASN A 203 -9.54 -10.39 2.10
CA ASN A 203 -8.37 -9.66 1.62
C ASN A 203 -7.73 -10.39 0.43
N GLY A 204 -7.79 -9.75 -0.75
CA GLY A 204 -7.26 -10.31 -2.01
C GLY A 204 -8.11 -11.42 -2.65
N GLY A 205 -9.36 -11.63 -2.24
CA GLY A 205 -10.26 -12.64 -2.85
C GLY A 205 -9.92 -14.09 -2.47
N SER A 206 -9.29 -14.30 -1.31
CA SER A 206 -8.83 -15.62 -0.87
C SER A 206 -9.94 -16.59 -0.48
N LYS A 207 -11.13 -16.10 -0.11
CA LYS A 207 -12.27 -16.94 0.27
C LYS A 207 -13.25 -16.99 -0.87
N LEU A 208 -13.63 -18.19 -1.27
CA LEU A 208 -14.59 -18.44 -2.33
C LEU A 208 -15.67 -19.39 -1.80
N ILE A 209 -16.92 -18.96 -1.89
CA ILE A 209 -18.10 -19.80 -1.71
C ILE A 209 -18.68 -20.05 -3.10
N ASP A 210 -18.66 -21.30 -3.53
CA ASP A 210 -19.28 -21.73 -4.77
C ASP A 210 -20.58 -22.47 -4.43
N MET A 211 -21.71 -21.92 -4.86
CA MET A 211 -23.03 -22.54 -4.79
C MET A 211 -23.59 -22.78 -6.19
N SER A 212 -22.72 -23.03 -7.18
CA SER A 212 -23.13 -23.39 -8.53
C SER A 212 -23.59 -24.84 -8.60
N VAL A 213 -24.54 -25.10 -9.51
CA VAL A 213 -25.04 -26.46 -9.78
C VAL A 213 -23.92 -27.34 -10.34
N LYS A 214 -22.95 -26.75 -11.04
CA LYS A 214 -21.77 -27.47 -11.53
C LYS A 214 -21.03 -28.17 -10.38
N LYS A 215 -20.77 -27.45 -9.29
CA LYS A 215 -20.10 -28.02 -8.13
C LYS A 215 -20.94 -29.13 -7.46
N GLN A 216 -22.25 -28.96 -7.36
CA GLN A 216 -23.13 -29.99 -6.79
C GLN A 216 -23.09 -31.28 -7.64
N LEU A 217 -23.06 -31.16 -8.96
CA LEU A 217 -22.94 -32.32 -9.85
C LEU A 217 -21.56 -32.99 -9.75
N GLU A 218 -20.49 -32.22 -9.60
CA GLU A 218 -19.15 -32.75 -9.37
C GLU A 218 -19.06 -33.49 -8.03
N GLU A 219 -19.67 -32.97 -6.96
CA GLU A 219 -19.73 -33.65 -5.66
C GLU A 219 -20.48 -34.99 -5.74
N ILE A 220 -21.63 -35.03 -6.44
CA ILE A 220 -22.38 -36.27 -6.66
C ILE A 220 -21.57 -37.26 -7.50
N ALA A 221 -20.93 -36.81 -8.58
CA ALA A 221 -20.10 -37.67 -9.43
C ALA A 221 -18.92 -38.27 -8.65
N ALA A 222 -18.29 -37.49 -7.76
CA ALA A 222 -17.20 -37.96 -6.91
C ALA A 222 -17.68 -39.00 -5.87
N GLU A 223 -18.88 -38.86 -5.32
CA GLU A 223 -19.47 -39.88 -4.45
C GLU A 223 -19.76 -41.19 -5.20
N MET A 224 -20.18 -41.11 -6.46
CA MET A 224 -20.45 -42.28 -7.29
C MET A 224 -19.17 -43.03 -7.68
N ASP A 225 -18.09 -42.32 -8.03
CA ASP A 225 -16.79 -42.92 -8.39
C ASP A 225 -16.16 -43.71 -7.23
N LEU A 226 -16.43 -43.32 -5.98
CA LEU A 226 -15.97 -44.05 -4.78
C LEU A 226 -16.75 -45.35 -4.51
N GLY A 227 -17.90 -45.56 -5.17
CA GLY A 227 -18.74 -46.74 -5.04
C GLY A 227 -18.25 -47.98 -5.81
N ASP A 228 -17.31 -47.81 -6.75
CA ASP A 228 -16.82 -48.88 -7.63
C ASP A 228 -15.62 -49.68 -7.06
N ILE A 229 -15.28 -49.50 -5.78
CA ILE A 229 -14.31 -50.37 -5.10
C ILE A 229 -14.97 -51.72 -4.84
N GLN A 230 -14.70 -52.68 -5.73
CA GLN A 230 -15.06 -54.09 -5.58
C GLN A 230 -14.59 -54.60 -4.21
N LEU A 231 -15.54 -54.90 -3.32
CA LEU A 231 -15.33 -55.85 -2.23
C LEU A 231 -15.06 -57.21 -2.89
N ALA A 232 -13.77 -57.53 -3.04
CA ALA A 232 -13.32 -58.87 -3.38
C ALA A 232 -13.81 -59.83 -2.29
N VAL A 233 -14.80 -60.64 -2.65
CA VAL A 233 -15.17 -61.90 -1.98
C VAL A 233 -14.14 -62.96 -2.31
#